data_AF-A0A3B3ZUJ7-F1
#
_entry.id   AF-A0A3B3ZUJ7-F1
#
_cell.length_a   1.000
_cell.length_b   1.000
_cell.length_c   1.000
_cell.angle_alpha   90.00
_cell.angle_beta   90.00
_cell.angle_gamma   90.00
#
_symmetry.space_group_name_H-M   'P 1'
#
loop_
_entity.id
_entity.type
_entity.pdbx_description
1 polymer ?
#
loop_
_entity_poly.entity_id
_entity_poly.type
_entity_poly.pdbx_seq_one_letter_code
_entity_poly.pdbx_strand_id
1 'polypeptide(L)'
;MPFVKRNIAPRHLCHGTVPDGIGNELECVTNNTLSAIIRQLSSLSKQAENVFGELFNEANTFYGRANSLQDRIDRLAIKVTQLDSSIEEVSLQDINMRKAFKSSTVQDQQVLSKGSTPTSVSDMYNTSDKAPPLSALTAYRYVQLDCLINQVTQPFTNCIILCSKTEKTQQTGRKGEGKGLVHTHIYKMSKTEQKRCVDSNTIQREVKKVRKARNRRQEWNMMAFDKELRPDHRHPQTLRRGASSEGSLSPDGRFVFGET
;
A
#
# COMPACT_ATOMS: atom_id res chain seq x y z
N MET A 1 13.64 -0.38 1.98
CA MET A 1 15.06 -0.28 1.53
C MET A 1 15.06 0.02 0.04
N PRO A 2 15.73 1.08 -0.44
CA PRO A 2 15.94 1.28 -1.87
C PRO A 2 17.04 0.31 -2.32
N PHE A 3 16.67 -0.77 -3.01
CA PHE A 3 17.66 -1.60 -3.70
C PHE A 3 18.28 -0.75 -4.82
N VAL A 4 19.60 -0.73 -4.88
CA VAL A 4 20.32 -0.16 -6.03
C VAL A 4 19.93 -1.02 -7.23
N LYS A 5 18.94 -0.55 -8.02
CA LYS A 5 18.41 -1.30 -9.15
C LYS A 5 19.48 -1.58 -10.22
N ARG A 6 20.56 -0.80 -10.25
CA ARG A 6 21.39 -0.59 -11.43
C ARG A 6 22.84 -0.40 -11.00
N ASN A 7 23.72 -1.33 -11.40
CA ASN A 7 25.14 -1.28 -11.08
C ASN A 7 25.97 -1.00 -12.34
N ILE A 8 26.98 -0.15 -12.23
CA ILE A 8 27.89 0.16 -13.34
C ILE A 8 29.18 -0.65 -13.12
N ALA A 9 29.63 -1.38 -14.13
CA ALA A 9 30.85 -2.17 -14.08
C ALA A 9 31.85 -1.77 -15.17
N PRO A 10 33.17 -1.75 -14.90
CA PRO A 10 33.82 -2.01 -13.61
C PRO A 10 33.68 -0.85 -12.62
N ARG A 11 33.67 -1.15 -11.31
CA ARG A 11 33.61 -0.14 -10.24
C ARG A 11 34.97 0.48 -9.94
N HIS A 12 36.03 -0.32 -10.06
CA HIS A 12 37.41 0.09 -9.83
C HIS A 12 38.14 0.10 -11.17
N LEU A 13 38.91 1.15 -11.43
CA LEU A 13 39.56 1.34 -12.74
C LEU A 13 41.02 0.86 -12.75
N CYS A 14 41.73 0.92 -11.62
CA CYS A 14 43.18 0.69 -11.54
C CYS A 14 43.64 -0.13 -10.32
N HIS A 15 42.76 -0.94 -9.72
CA HIS A 15 43.10 -1.73 -8.52
C HIS A 15 43.87 -3.05 -8.78
N GLY A 16 44.25 -3.33 -10.05
CA GLY A 16 44.99 -4.54 -10.41
C GLY A 16 46.50 -4.39 -10.23
N THR A 17 47.18 -5.48 -9.88
CA THR A 17 48.65 -5.53 -9.87
C THR A 17 49.19 -5.44 -11.30
N VAL A 18 50.28 -4.69 -11.48
CA VAL A 18 50.99 -4.64 -12.77
C VAL A 18 51.74 -5.96 -12.97
N PRO A 19 51.63 -6.62 -14.14
CA PRO A 19 52.39 -7.84 -14.42
C PRO A 19 53.90 -7.63 -14.40
N ASP A 20 54.64 -8.62 -13.90
CA ASP A 20 56.10 -8.59 -13.85
C ASP A 20 56.72 -8.63 -15.26
N GLY A 21 57.83 -7.91 -15.46
CA GLY A 21 58.57 -7.89 -16.73
C GLY A 21 58.11 -6.85 -17.76
N ILE A 22 57.27 -5.90 -17.37
CA ILE A 22 56.84 -4.78 -18.21
C ILE A 22 57.87 -3.64 -18.13
N GLY A 23 58.33 -3.16 -19.29
CA GLY A 23 59.32 -2.06 -19.33
C GLY A 23 58.78 -0.71 -18.85
N ASN A 24 57.53 -0.37 -19.16
CA ASN A 24 56.88 0.88 -18.75
C ASN A 24 55.58 0.60 -17.99
N GLU A 25 55.68 0.48 -16.68
CA GLU A 25 54.54 0.18 -15.80
C GLU A 25 53.47 1.28 -15.84
N LEU A 26 53.87 2.54 -15.91
CA LEU A 26 52.93 3.67 -15.93
C LEU A 26 52.04 3.63 -17.17
N GLU A 27 52.63 3.38 -18.34
CA GLU A 27 51.89 3.23 -19.59
C GLU A 27 50.91 2.05 -19.54
N CYS A 28 51.33 0.93 -18.94
CA CYS A 28 50.46 -0.23 -18.72
C CYS A 28 49.26 0.12 -17.84
N VAL A 29 49.49 0.79 -16.71
CA VAL A 29 48.40 1.22 -15.80
C VAL A 29 47.48 2.22 -16.49
N THR A 30 48.00 3.20 -17.23
CA THR A 30 47.17 4.17 -17.95
C THR A 30 46.32 3.51 -19.02
N ASN A 31 46.87 2.56 -19.79
CA ASN A 31 46.13 1.84 -20.83
C ASN A 31 45.05 0.93 -20.23
N ASN A 32 45.35 0.23 -19.13
CA ASN A 32 44.36 -0.55 -18.39
C ASN A 32 43.25 0.33 -17.82
N THR A 33 43.59 1.48 -17.27
CA THR A 33 42.63 2.45 -16.72
C THR A 33 41.72 2.99 -17.83
N LEU A 34 42.27 3.36 -18.99
CA LEU A 34 41.49 3.81 -20.15
C LEU A 34 40.55 2.72 -20.66
N SER A 35 41.04 1.48 -20.78
CA SER A 35 40.20 0.33 -21.14
C SER A 35 39.06 0.10 -20.14
N ALA A 36 39.35 0.21 -18.83
CA ALA A 36 38.34 0.12 -17.79
C ALA A 36 37.29 1.25 -17.87
N ILE A 37 37.71 2.49 -18.17
CA ILE A 37 36.80 3.63 -18.39
C ILE A 37 35.88 3.36 -19.58
N ILE A 38 36.41 2.88 -20.71
CA ILE A 38 35.60 2.55 -21.90
C ILE A 38 34.54 1.49 -21.57
N ARG A 39 34.93 0.44 -20.82
CA ARG A 39 33.99 -0.59 -20.35
C ARG A 39 32.93 -0.01 -19.40
N GLN A 40 33.33 0.89 -18.52
CA GLN A 40 32.42 1.56 -17.58
C GLN A 40 31.38 2.41 -18.32
N LEU A 41 31.82 3.17 -19.33
CA LEU A 41 30.93 3.94 -20.20
C LEU A 41 29.98 3.04 -21.00
N SER A 42 30.45 1.91 -21.50
CA SER A 42 29.58 0.92 -22.16
C SER A 42 28.50 0.39 -21.20
N SER A 43 28.87 0.05 -19.96
CA SER A 43 27.92 -0.37 -18.93
C SER A 43 26.92 0.74 -18.58
N LEU A 44 27.36 2.00 -18.56
CA LEU A 44 26.50 3.16 -18.33
C LEU A 44 25.50 3.34 -19.49
N SER A 45 25.93 3.23 -20.74
CA SER A 45 25.07 3.33 -21.92
C SER A 45 23.98 2.25 -21.92
N LYS A 46 24.34 0.99 -21.63
CA LYS A 46 23.37 -0.10 -21.45
C LYS A 46 22.35 0.26 -20.35
N GLN A 47 22.81 0.90 -19.27
CA GLN A 47 21.92 1.26 -18.19
C GLN A 47 20.98 2.41 -18.57
N ALA A 48 21.45 3.39 -19.34
CA ALA A 48 20.62 4.46 -19.87
C ALA A 48 19.55 3.91 -20.81
N GLU A 49 19.92 3.01 -21.72
CA GLU A 49 19.00 2.33 -22.64
C GLU A 49 17.87 1.63 -21.88
N ASN A 50 18.19 0.88 -20.83
CA ASN A 50 17.19 0.22 -20.01
C ASN A 50 16.21 1.22 -19.34
N VAL A 51 16.69 2.36 -18.86
CA VAL A 51 15.83 3.39 -18.24
C VAL A 51 14.92 4.02 -19.29
N PHE A 52 15.48 4.42 -20.43
CA PHE A 52 14.68 5.04 -21.49
C PHE A 52 13.72 4.05 -22.14
N GLY A 53 14.08 2.77 -22.24
CA GLY A 53 13.20 1.70 -22.70
C GLY A 53 12.00 1.49 -21.76
N GLU A 54 12.23 1.44 -20.44
CA GLU A 54 11.14 1.35 -19.45
C GLU A 54 10.20 2.56 -19.53
N LEU A 55 10.76 3.78 -19.60
CA LEU A 55 9.98 5.01 -19.73
C LEU A 55 9.18 5.06 -21.04
N PHE A 56 9.80 4.65 -22.15
CA PHE A 56 9.15 4.61 -23.46
C PHE A 56 7.98 3.64 -23.48
N ASN A 57 8.14 2.45 -22.90
CA ASN A 57 7.07 1.47 -22.83
C ASN A 57 5.89 1.99 -22.00
N GLU A 58 6.14 2.59 -20.83
CA GLU A 58 5.09 3.16 -19.99
C GLU A 58 4.40 4.34 -20.69
N ALA A 59 5.17 5.21 -21.36
CA ALA A 59 4.62 6.32 -22.14
C ALA A 59 3.74 5.83 -23.30
N ASN A 60 4.10 4.73 -23.97
CA ASN A 60 3.29 4.14 -25.03
C ASN A 60 2.00 3.52 -24.48
N THR A 61 2.07 2.84 -23.32
CA THR A 61 0.88 2.34 -22.63
C THR A 61 -0.06 3.49 -22.26
N PHE A 62 0.50 4.59 -21.74
CA PHE A 62 -0.26 5.80 -21.45
C PHE A 62 -0.89 6.40 -22.72
N TYR A 63 -0.11 6.55 -23.79
CA TYR A 63 -0.55 7.07 -25.08
C TYR A 63 -1.73 6.26 -25.65
N GLY A 64 -1.63 4.92 -25.67
CA GLY A 64 -2.72 4.06 -26.15
C GLY A 64 -4.00 4.22 -25.33
N ARG A 65 -3.87 4.35 -24.00
CA ARG A 65 -5.01 4.62 -23.11
C ARG A 65 -5.62 6.01 -23.33
N ALA A 66 -4.78 7.02 -23.54
CA ALA A 66 -5.20 8.40 -23.80
C ALA A 66 -6.00 8.50 -25.10
N ASN A 67 -5.52 7.87 -26.18
CA ASN A 67 -6.25 7.85 -27.46
C ASN A 67 -7.60 7.14 -27.33
N SER A 68 -7.63 5.97 -26.68
CA SER A 68 -8.89 5.25 -26.45
C SER A 68 -9.88 6.07 -25.59
N LEU A 69 -9.37 6.84 -24.62
CA LEU A 69 -10.19 7.75 -23.83
C LEU A 69 -10.70 8.92 -24.67
N GLN A 70 -9.86 9.51 -25.52
CA GLN A 70 -10.23 10.62 -26.41
C GLN A 70 -11.37 10.20 -27.35
N ASP A 71 -11.25 9.05 -28.02
CA ASP A 71 -12.32 8.53 -28.89
C ASP A 71 -13.66 8.37 -28.15
N ARG A 72 -13.61 7.96 -26.88
CA ARG A 72 -14.80 7.82 -26.04
C ARG A 72 -15.38 9.17 -25.65
N ILE A 73 -14.53 10.16 -25.38
CA ILE A 73 -14.95 11.54 -25.09
C ILE A 73 -15.64 12.13 -26.31
N ASP A 74 -15.07 11.99 -27.51
CA ASP A 74 -15.64 12.57 -28.73
C ASP A 74 -17.02 11.97 -29.05
N ARG A 75 -17.15 10.64 -28.93
CA ARG A 75 -18.44 9.96 -29.10
C ARG A 75 -19.46 10.35 -28.04
N LEU A 76 -19.01 10.53 -26.79
CA LEU A 76 -19.88 10.97 -25.70
C LEU A 76 -20.34 12.41 -25.92
N ALA A 77 -19.45 13.30 -26.36
CA ALA A 77 -19.76 14.70 -26.65
C ALA A 77 -20.89 14.79 -27.70
N ILE A 78 -20.80 14.02 -28.79
CA ILE A 78 -21.86 13.95 -29.80
C ILE A 78 -23.18 13.46 -29.20
N LYS A 79 -23.15 12.40 -28.37
CA LYS A 79 -24.37 11.90 -27.72
C LYS A 79 -24.98 12.93 -26.78
N VAL A 80 -24.15 13.63 -26.00
CA VAL A 80 -24.62 14.64 -25.04
C VAL A 80 -25.21 15.85 -25.75
N THR A 81 -24.63 16.29 -26.87
CA THR A 81 -25.17 17.43 -27.62
C THR A 81 -26.46 17.10 -28.38
N GLN A 82 -26.69 15.82 -28.70
CA GLN A 82 -27.92 15.36 -29.36
C GLN A 82 -29.04 14.95 -28.38
N LEU A 83 -28.78 14.94 -27.07
CA LEU A 83 -29.81 14.61 -26.08
C LEU A 83 -30.86 15.73 -26.00
N ASP A 84 -32.11 15.37 -26.25
CA ASP A 84 -33.26 16.25 -26.04
C ASP A 84 -34.05 15.80 -24.80
N SER A 85 -33.85 16.52 -23.70
CA SER A 85 -34.52 16.26 -22.42
C SER A 85 -36.03 16.51 -22.45
N SER A 86 -36.57 17.15 -23.49
CA SER A 86 -38.01 17.40 -23.60
C SER A 86 -38.79 16.17 -24.10
N ILE A 87 -38.10 15.21 -24.74
CA ILE A 87 -38.68 14.00 -25.33
C ILE A 87 -38.33 12.75 -24.49
N GLU A 88 -37.24 12.78 -23.73
CA GLU A 88 -36.76 11.61 -22.98
C GLU A 88 -37.53 11.40 -21.66
N GLU A 89 -38.56 10.55 -21.68
CA GLU A 89 -39.30 10.15 -20.48
C GLU A 89 -38.53 9.13 -19.62
N VAL A 90 -38.37 9.43 -18.32
CA VAL A 90 -37.66 8.56 -17.37
C VAL A 90 -38.65 7.61 -16.67
N SER A 91 -38.66 6.33 -17.08
CA SER A 91 -39.51 5.29 -16.47
C SER A 91 -38.90 4.69 -15.19
N LEU A 92 -39.64 4.73 -14.08
CA LEU A 92 -39.25 4.10 -12.81
C LEU A 92 -39.25 2.56 -12.87
N GLN A 93 -40.05 1.96 -13.75
CA GLN A 93 -40.03 0.51 -13.98
C GLN A 93 -38.72 0.07 -14.63
N ASP A 94 -38.24 0.84 -15.61
CA ASP A 94 -36.96 0.60 -16.29
C ASP A 94 -35.77 0.71 -15.33
N ILE A 95 -35.82 1.67 -14.41
CA ILE A 95 -34.76 1.88 -13.41
C ILE A 95 -34.69 0.68 -12.46
N ASN A 96 -35.83 0.14 -12.01
CA ASN A 96 -35.86 -1.01 -11.08
C ASN A 96 -35.44 -2.34 -11.74
N MET A 97 -35.62 -2.48 -13.06
CA MET A 97 -35.23 -3.68 -13.80
C MET A 97 -33.76 -3.66 -14.26
N ARG A 98 -33.11 -2.49 -14.29
CA ARG A 98 -31.69 -2.36 -14.65
C ARG A 98 -30.79 -2.48 -13.41
N LYS A 99 -29.66 -3.16 -13.57
CA LYS A 99 -28.62 -3.19 -12.54
C LYS A 99 -28.00 -1.80 -12.38
N ALA A 100 -27.74 -1.40 -11.14
CA ALA A 100 -27.07 -0.14 -10.83
C ALA A 100 -25.64 -0.12 -11.43
N PHE A 101 -25.19 1.07 -11.84
CA PHE A 101 -23.83 1.31 -12.29
C PHE A 101 -22.81 0.88 -11.22
N LYS A 102 -21.72 0.25 -11.66
CA LYS A 102 -20.59 -0.13 -10.83
C LYS A 102 -19.31 0.40 -11.46
N SER A 103 -18.55 1.17 -10.68
CA SER A 103 -17.20 1.55 -11.04
C SER A 103 -16.24 0.37 -10.90
N SER A 104 -15.09 0.45 -11.56
CA SER A 104 -14.00 -0.49 -11.34
C SER A 104 -13.54 -0.45 -9.88
N THR A 105 -13.31 -1.62 -9.28
CA THR A 105 -12.79 -1.79 -7.91
C THR A 105 -11.53 -2.63 -7.89
N VAL A 106 -10.78 -2.65 -8.99
CA VAL A 106 -9.51 -3.39 -9.10
C VAL A 106 -8.50 -2.84 -8.10
N GLN A 107 -7.82 -3.73 -7.39
CA GLN A 107 -6.76 -3.40 -6.45
C GLN A 107 -5.49 -4.17 -6.83
N ASP A 108 -4.37 -3.45 -6.90
CA ASP A 108 -3.08 -4.07 -7.18
C ASP A 108 -2.59 -4.83 -5.95
N GLN A 109 -2.28 -6.11 -6.15
CA GLN A 109 -1.79 -7.02 -5.12
C GLN A 109 -0.55 -7.75 -5.63
N GLN A 110 0.24 -8.33 -4.71
CA GLN A 110 1.47 -9.07 -5.05
C GLN A 110 2.46 -8.27 -5.92
N VAL A 111 2.67 -6.99 -5.56
CA VAL A 111 3.49 -6.01 -6.30
C VAL A 111 4.98 -6.40 -6.39
N LEU A 112 5.43 -7.40 -5.62
CA LEU A 112 6.80 -7.93 -5.62
C LEU A 112 6.87 -9.37 -6.14
N SER A 113 6.04 -9.69 -7.13
CA SER A 113 6.08 -10.99 -7.81
C SER A 113 7.28 -11.08 -8.76
N LYS A 114 7.63 -12.30 -9.17
CA LYS A 114 8.71 -12.52 -10.15
C LYS A 114 8.48 -11.74 -11.45
N GLY A 115 7.24 -11.64 -11.91
CA GLY A 115 6.87 -10.90 -13.12
C GLY A 115 7.02 -9.38 -13.02
N SER A 116 6.96 -8.82 -11.80
CA SER A 116 7.18 -7.39 -11.54
C SER A 116 8.66 -7.03 -11.30
N THR A 117 9.56 -8.01 -11.42
CA THR A 117 10.99 -7.79 -11.16
C THR A 117 11.60 -6.98 -12.31
N PRO A 118 12.29 -5.86 -12.03
CA PRO A 118 12.99 -5.11 -13.07
C PRO A 118 14.03 -5.97 -13.77
N THR A 119 14.22 -5.77 -15.07
CA THR A 119 15.20 -6.52 -15.88
C THR A 119 16.59 -6.48 -15.28
N SER A 120 17.02 -5.34 -14.75
CA SER A 120 18.34 -5.18 -14.12
C SER A 120 18.52 -6.05 -12.87
N VAL A 121 17.47 -6.23 -12.07
CA VAL A 121 17.48 -7.11 -10.89
C VAL A 121 17.43 -8.58 -11.34
N SER A 122 16.70 -8.88 -12.42
CA SER A 122 16.68 -10.21 -13.03
C SER A 122 18.06 -10.63 -13.52
N ASP A 123 18.78 -9.74 -14.21
CA ASP A 123 20.14 -9.98 -14.70
C ASP A 123 21.12 -10.25 -13.55
N MET A 124 21.03 -9.47 -12.48
CA MET A 124 21.82 -9.70 -11.26
C MET A 124 21.51 -11.07 -10.62
N TYR A 125 20.23 -11.43 -10.53
CA TYR A 125 19.79 -12.73 -10.02
C TYR A 125 20.33 -13.89 -10.88
N ASN A 126 20.30 -13.74 -12.21
CA ASN A 126 20.77 -14.77 -13.14
C ASN A 126 22.29 -14.97 -13.12
N THR A 127 23.04 -13.92 -12.79
CA THR A 127 24.51 -13.96 -12.65
C THR A 127 24.94 -14.47 -11.27
N SER A 128 24.03 -14.50 -10.29
CA SER A 128 24.31 -14.98 -8.94
C SER A 128 24.42 -16.49 -8.89
N ASP A 129 25.12 -17.00 -7.88
CA ASP A 129 25.25 -18.43 -7.64
C ASP A 129 23.88 -19.08 -7.42
N LYS A 130 23.60 -20.12 -8.19
CA LYS A 130 22.36 -20.87 -8.09
C LYS A 130 22.40 -21.77 -6.87
N ALA A 131 21.25 -21.93 -6.23
CA ALA A 131 21.10 -22.88 -5.15
C ALA A 131 21.50 -24.30 -5.63
N PRO A 132 22.11 -25.13 -4.76
CA PRO A 132 22.43 -26.51 -5.08
C PRO A 132 21.18 -27.27 -5.58
N PRO A 133 21.30 -28.16 -6.59
CA PRO A 133 20.17 -28.85 -7.20
C PRO A 133 19.64 -29.99 -6.31
N LEU A 134 19.14 -29.65 -5.12
CA LEU A 134 18.58 -30.60 -4.15
C LEU A 134 17.27 -31.25 -4.64
N SER A 135 16.68 -30.75 -5.72
CA SER A 135 15.52 -31.36 -6.37
C SER A 135 15.80 -32.79 -6.88
N ALA A 136 17.05 -33.11 -7.23
CA ALA A 136 17.44 -34.46 -7.63
C ALA A 136 17.30 -35.47 -6.48
N LEU A 137 17.37 -35.00 -5.22
CA LEU A 137 17.22 -35.83 -4.03
C LEU A 137 15.75 -36.00 -3.59
N THR A 138 14.82 -35.30 -4.24
CA THR A 138 13.38 -35.38 -3.90
C THR A 138 12.83 -36.79 -4.09
N ALA A 139 13.31 -37.53 -5.11
CA ALA A 139 12.87 -38.90 -5.38
C ALA A 139 13.22 -39.89 -4.24
N TYR A 140 14.18 -39.56 -3.39
CA TYR A 140 14.64 -40.42 -2.29
C TYR A 140 14.01 -40.04 -0.94
N ARG A 141 13.13 -39.03 -0.89
CA ARG A 141 12.42 -38.67 0.33
C ARG A 141 11.14 -39.47 0.49
N TYR A 142 10.94 -39.99 1.69
CA TYR A 142 9.71 -40.68 2.11
C TYR A 142 8.46 -39.78 2.10
N VAL A 143 8.66 -38.46 2.23
CA VAL A 143 7.57 -37.48 2.19
C VAL A 143 7.69 -36.71 0.88
N GLN A 144 6.61 -36.67 0.10
CA GLN A 144 6.45 -35.91 -1.14
C GLN A 144 6.41 -34.39 -0.86
N LEU A 145 7.43 -33.87 -0.20
CA LEU A 145 7.64 -32.46 0.05
C LEU A 145 8.90 -32.05 -0.71
N ASP A 146 8.78 -31.04 -1.57
CA ASP A 146 9.88 -30.58 -2.41
C ASP A 146 11.12 -30.22 -1.58
N CYS A 147 12.25 -30.85 -1.90
CA CYS A 147 13.55 -30.61 -1.24
C CYS A 147 13.96 -29.13 -1.24
N LEU A 148 13.60 -28.40 -2.29
CA LEU A 148 13.93 -26.99 -2.45
C LEU A 148 13.18 -26.10 -1.46
N ILE A 149 11.93 -26.48 -1.14
CA ILE A 149 11.05 -25.71 -0.27
C ILE A 149 11.57 -25.80 1.17
N ASN A 150 11.90 -26.97 1.70
CA ASN A 150 12.16 -27.08 3.15
C ASN A 150 13.58 -26.73 3.62
N GLN A 151 14.61 -26.75 2.77
CA GLN A 151 16.00 -26.71 3.25
C GLN A 151 16.80 -25.45 2.92
N VAL A 152 16.46 -24.67 1.89
CA VAL A 152 17.37 -23.61 1.40
C VAL A 152 16.69 -22.24 1.25
N THR A 153 15.53 -22.14 0.60
CA THR A 153 14.91 -20.83 0.35
C THR A 153 13.39 -20.96 0.30
N GLN A 154 12.71 -20.41 1.31
CA GLN A 154 11.25 -20.40 1.39
C GLN A 154 10.69 -19.00 1.07
N PRO A 155 10.44 -18.64 -0.21
CA PRO A 155 9.85 -17.34 -0.53
C PRO A 155 8.42 -17.17 0.03
N PHE A 156 7.70 -18.27 0.27
CA PHE A 156 6.30 -18.25 0.73
C PHE A 156 6.12 -18.47 2.23
N THR A 157 7.17 -18.84 2.98
CA THR A 157 7.04 -19.10 4.43
C THR A 157 6.48 -17.93 5.18
N ASN A 158 7.01 -16.72 4.94
CA ASN A 158 6.54 -15.53 5.62
C ASN A 158 5.04 -15.29 5.39
N CYS A 159 4.55 -15.50 4.17
CA CYS A 159 3.13 -15.36 3.86
C CYS A 159 2.29 -16.44 4.59
N ILE A 160 2.72 -17.70 4.53
CA ILE A 160 2.03 -18.82 5.19
C ILE A 160 1.99 -18.63 6.72
N ILE A 161 3.11 -18.22 7.32
CA ILE A 161 3.22 -17.93 8.76
C ILE A 161 2.31 -16.77 9.14
N LEU A 162 2.29 -15.71 8.34
CA LEU A 162 1.41 -14.56 8.59
C LEU A 162 -0.06 -14.93 8.49
N CYS A 163 -0.49 -15.66 7.45
CA CYS A 163 -1.86 -16.17 7.33
C CYS A 163 -2.25 -17.07 8.52
N SER A 164 -1.36 -17.97 8.91
CA SER A 164 -1.59 -18.84 10.07
C SER A 164 -1.71 -18.05 11.38
N LYS A 165 -1.00 -16.93 11.50
CA LYS A 165 -1.03 -16.08 12.70
C LYS A 165 -2.30 -15.23 12.74
N THR A 166 -2.72 -14.66 11.61
CA THR A 166 -3.95 -13.85 11.52
C THR A 166 -5.20 -14.69 11.78
N GLU A 167 -5.25 -15.92 11.28
CA GLU A 167 -6.34 -16.87 11.56
C GLU A 167 -6.45 -17.18 13.06
N LYS A 168 -5.31 -17.45 13.72
CA LYS A 168 -5.27 -17.69 15.18
C LYS A 168 -5.76 -16.46 15.97
N THR A 169 -5.35 -15.26 15.58
CA THR A 169 -5.80 -14.01 16.22
C THR A 169 -7.30 -13.78 16.03
N GLN A 170 -7.85 -14.08 14.84
CA GLN A 170 -9.28 -13.97 14.57
C GLN A 170 -10.11 -14.95 15.40
N GLN A 171 -9.61 -16.19 15.59
CA GLN A 171 -10.24 -17.17 16.47
C GLN A 171 -10.20 -16.75 17.94
N THR A 172 -9.10 -16.15 18.42
CA THR A 172 -9.03 -15.61 19.79
C THR A 172 -9.94 -14.40 20.02
N GLY A 173 -10.09 -13.51 19.02
CA GLY A 173 -11.00 -12.37 19.07
C GLY A 173 -12.46 -12.79 19.15
N ARG A 174 -12.89 -13.75 18.32
CA ARG A 174 -14.25 -14.32 18.37
C ARG A 174 -14.56 -15.00 19.71
N LYS A 175 -13.57 -15.65 20.34
CA LYS A 175 -13.74 -16.25 21.69
C LYS A 175 -13.79 -15.22 22.82
N GLY A 176 -13.23 -14.02 22.62
CA GLY A 176 -13.29 -12.91 23.58
C GLY A 176 -14.66 -12.22 23.61
N GLU A 177 -15.28 -12.00 22.45
CA GLU A 177 -16.63 -11.40 22.35
C GLU A 177 -17.74 -12.28 22.95
N GLY A 178 -17.59 -13.61 22.89
CA GLY A 178 -18.53 -14.56 23.49
C GLY A 178 -18.53 -14.59 25.02
N LYS A 179 -17.43 -14.21 25.69
CA LYS A 179 -17.34 -14.26 27.16
C LYS A 179 -17.85 -12.98 27.86
N GLY A 180 -17.80 -11.83 27.19
CA GLY A 180 -18.33 -10.57 27.72
C GLY A 180 -19.86 -10.50 27.77
N LEU A 181 -20.54 -11.11 26.79
CA LEU A 181 -22.00 -11.14 26.69
C LEU A 181 -22.65 -12.10 27.68
N VAL A 182 -22.04 -13.26 27.94
CA VAL A 182 -22.59 -14.25 28.88
C VAL A 182 -22.49 -13.76 30.32
N HIS A 183 -21.37 -13.14 30.72
CA HIS A 183 -21.20 -12.61 32.07
C HIS A 183 -22.14 -11.43 32.36
N THR A 184 -22.38 -10.55 31.37
CA THR A 184 -23.35 -9.45 31.52
C THR A 184 -24.81 -9.92 31.52
N HIS A 185 -25.14 -11.01 30.84
CA HIS A 185 -26.50 -11.56 30.84
C HIS A 185 -26.83 -12.29 32.16
N ILE A 186 -25.88 -13.07 32.70
CA ILE A 186 -26.04 -13.77 33.98
C ILE A 186 -26.15 -12.78 35.14
N TYR A 187 -25.31 -11.74 35.17
CA TYR A 187 -25.37 -10.71 36.22
C TYR A 187 -26.68 -9.89 36.19
N LYS A 188 -27.25 -9.66 35.00
CA LYS A 188 -28.56 -8.99 34.86
C LYS A 188 -29.73 -9.89 35.26
N MET A 189 -29.67 -11.20 34.97
CA MET A 189 -30.73 -12.13 35.38
C MET A 189 -30.77 -12.32 36.89
N SER A 190 -29.62 -12.47 37.55
CA SER A 190 -29.50 -12.56 39.00
C SER A 190 -30.11 -11.36 39.74
N LYS A 191 -29.94 -10.13 39.22
CA LYS A 191 -30.56 -8.92 39.80
C LYS A 191 -32.07 -8.80 39.55
N THR A 192 -32.59 -9.50 38.55
CA THR A 192 -34.02 -9.45 38.17
C THR A 192 -34.84 -10.53 38.88
N GLU A 193 -34.22 -11.66 39.26
CA GLU A 193 -34.86 -12.74 40.04
C GLU A 193 -34.97 -12.41 41.53
N GLN A 194 -34.01 -11.67 42.11
CA GLN A 194 -34.09 -11.30 43.53
C GLN A 194 -35.15 -10.23 43.84
N LYS A 195 -35.74 -9.60 42.80
CA LYS A 195 -36.76 -8.55 42.92
C LYS A 195 -38.18 -9.00 42.58
N ARG A 196 -38.41 -10.31 42.42
CA ARG A 196 -39.71 -10.88 42.02
C ARG A 196 -40.35 -11.82 43.06
N CYS A 197 -39.84 -11.82 44.28
CA CYS A 197 -40.60 -12.29 45.44
C CYS A 197 -41.31 -11.05 46.02
N VAL A 198 -42.64 -11.13 46.12
CA VAL A 198 -43.62 -10.07 46.46
C VAL A 198 -44.27 -9.44 45.22
N ASP A 199 -45.60 -9.53 45.25
CA ASP A 199 -46.64 -9.01 44.34
C ASP A 199 -47.09 -9.90 43.18
N SER A 200 -48.05 -10.76 43.55
CA SER A 200 -49.09 -11.36 42.71
C SER A 200 -49.90 -10.31 41.94
N ASN A 201 -50.43 -10.78 40.80
CA ASN A 201 -51.51 -10.19 40.00
C ASN A 201 -51.20 -8.89 39.27
N THR A 202 -51.14 -8.95 37.92
CA THR A 202 -52.08 -8.27 37.00
C THR A 202 -51.64 -8.56 35.55
N ILE A 203 -52.58 -8.99 34.70
CA ILE A 203 -52.40 -9.16 33.25
C ILE A 203 -52.13 -7.81 32.60
N GLN A 204 -50.99 -7.63 31.91
CA GLN A 204 -50.81 -6.54 30.94
C GLN A 204 -50.07 -7.02 29.68
N ARG A 205 -50.62 -6.61 28.52
CA ARG A 205 -50.20 -6.93 27.16
C ARG A 205 -48.81 -6.37 26.85
N GLU A 206 -47.91 -7.17 26.28
CA GLU A 206 -46.62 -6.70 25.76
C GLU A 206 -46.79 -5.94 24.44
N VAL A 207 -46.62 -4.61 24.47
CA VAL A 207 -46.35 -3.81 23.28
C VAL A 207 -44.88 -3.97 22.91
N LYS A 208 -44.62 -4.50 21.71
CA LYS A 208 -43.28 -4.67 21.13
C LYS A 208 -42.60 -3.30 20.98
N LYS A 209 -41.60 -3.00 21.82
CA LYS A 209 -40.85 -1.74 21.78
C LYS A 209 -40.02 -1.65 20.48
N VAL A 210 -40.48 -0.83 19.53
CA VAL A 210 -39.70 -0.42 18.36
C VAL A 210 -38.61 0.56 18.82
N ARG A 211 -37.36 0.32 18.41
CA ARG A 211 -36.23 1.21 18.75
C ARG A 211 -36.43 2.58 18.09
N LYS A 212 -36.42 3.65 18.86
CA LYS A 212 -36.40 5.03 18.34
C LYS A 212 -35.11 5.25 17.55
N ALA A 213 -35.24 5.73 16.32
CA ALA A 213 -34.09 6.14 15.51
C ALA A 213 -33.31 7.25 16.22
N ARG A 214 -31.99 7.09 16.30
CA ARG A 214 -31.10 8.06 16.96
C ARG A 214 -31.10 9.37 16.16
N ASN A 215 -31.61 10.44 16.79
CA ASN A 215 -31.65 11.77 16.19
C ASN A 215 -30.25 12.42 16.30
N ARG A 216 -29.59 12.62 15.15
CA ARG A 216 -28.25 13.25 15.05
C ARG A 216 -28.29 14.77 14.85
N ARG A 217 -29.46 15.41 14.95
CA ARG A 217 -29.63 16.85 14.69
C ARG A 217 -28.72 17.72 15.58
N GLN A 218 -28.49 17.32 16.83
CA GLN A 218 -27.55 18.03 17.71
C GLN A 218 -26.09 17.93 17.24
N GLU A 219 -25.65 16.79 16.71
CA GLU A 219 -24.29 16.63 16.18
C GLU A 219 -24.06 17.50 14.93
N TRP A 220 -25.07 17.57 14.04
CA TRP A 220 -25.03 18.43 12.86
C TRP A 220 -25.08 19.93 13.21
N ASN A 221 -25.93 20.34 14.15
CA ASN A 221 -25.93 21.72 14.66
C ASN A 221 -24.59 22.11 15.28
N MET A 222 -23.90 21.16 15.92
CA MET A 222 -22.59 21.40 16.50
C MET A 222 -21.50 21.54 15.43
N MET A 223 -21.61 20.83 14.30
CA MET A 223 -20.69 20.92 13.15
C MET A 223 -20.93 22.13 12.26
N ALA A 224 -22.09 22.79 12.39
CA ALA A 224 -22.40 24.01 11.67
C ALA A 224 -21.69 25.25 12.23
N PHE A 225 -21.12 25.18 13.44
CA PHE A 225 -20.30 26.24 13.99
C PHE A 225 -18.88 26.20 13.43
N ASP A 226 -18.33 27.38 13.15
CA ASP A 226 -16.96 27.53 12.68
C ASP A 226 -15.96 27.03 13.75
N LYS A 227 -14.80 26.55 13.33
CA LYS A 227 -13.88 25.77 14.20
C LYS A 227 -13.46 26.49 15.48
N GLU A 228 -13.51 27.81 15.49
CA GLU A 228 -13.07 28.66 16.60
C GLU A 228 -14.17 28.94 17.64
N LEU A 229 -15.44 28.65 17.34
CA LEU A 229 -16.59 29.02 18.19
C LEU A 229 -17.32 27.82 18.81
N ARG A 230 -16.76 26.62 18.68
CA ARG A 230 -17.36 25.40 19.23
C ARG A 230 -17.04 25.25 20.72
N PRO A 231 -18.02 25.04 21.61
CA PRO A 231 -17.75 24.84 23.04
C PRO A 231 -16.89 23.58 23.27
N ASP A 232 -15.67 23.75 23.76
CA ASP A 232 -14.72 22.65 23.99
C ASP A 232 -15.04 21.95 25.33
N HIS A 233 -15.36 20.65 25.28
CA HIS A 233 -15.55 19.83 26.48
C HIS A 233 -14.21 19.22 26.91
N ARG A 234 -13.23 20.07 27.24
CA ARG A 234 -12.04 19.62 27.97
C ARG A 234 -12.29 19.78 29.48
N HIS A 235 -12.21 18.64 30.16
CA HIS A 235 -12.27 18.53 31.61
C HIS A 235 -11.25 19.47 32.31
N PRO A 236 -11.58 19.99 33.51
CA PRO A 236 -10.73 20.92 34.23
C PRO A 236 -9.66 20.18 35.02
N GLN A 237 -8.44 20.72 35.02
CA GLN A 237 -7.43 20.76 36.10
C GLN A 237 -6.02 20.65 35.52
N THR A 238 -5.29 21.76 35.47
CA THR A 238 -4.06 21.99 36.27
C THR A 238 -3.42 23.32 35.89
N LEU A 239 -3.55 24.26 36.82
CA LEU A 239 -2.63 25.34 37.21
C LEU A 239 -1.21 25.32 36.60
N ARG A 240 -0.86 26.38 35.84
CA ARG A 240 0.23 27.37 36.09
C ARG A 240 0.88 27.86 34.78
N ARG A 241 0.92 29.20 34.63
CA ARG A 241 2.03 30.03 34.10
C ARG A 241 2.40 29.76 32.63
N GLY A 242 2.20 30.63 31.64
CA GLY A 242 2.22 32.09 31.61
C GLY A 242 3.10 32.49 30.41
N ALA A 243 2.61 33.44 29.59
CA ALA A 243 3.23 34.08 28.41
C ALA A 243 3.30 33.19 27.14
N SER A 244 2.62 33.54 26.03
CA SER A 244 2.83 34.70 25.11
C SER A 244 4.19 34.65 24.42
N SER A 245 4.36 34.90 23.12
CA SER A 245 3.46 35.14 21.99
C SER A 245 4.23 34.76 20.70
N GLU A 246 3.50 34.75 19.57
CA GLU A 246 3.91 35.21 18.22
C GLU A 246 5.34 34.92 17.71
N GLY A 247 5.57 34.54 16.45
CA GLY A 247 4.73 34.66 15.28
C GLY A 247 5.51 34.16 14.08
N SER A 248 4.75 33.65 13.13
CA SER A 248 5.15 33.26 11.79
C SER A 248 5.76 34.44 11.01
N LEU A 249 6.75 34.16 10.16
CA LEU A 249 6.81 34.49 8.71
C LEU A 249 8.23 34.84 8.22
N SER A 250 8.66 34.06 7.22
CA SER A 250 9.67 34.40 6.21
C SER A 250 9.11 35.52 5.29
N PRO A 251 9.92 36.36 4.60
CA PRO A 251 10.52 35.93 3.32
C PRO A 251 11.91 36.53 2.95
N ASP A 252 12.46 35.97 1.88
CA ASP A 252 13.75 36.17 1.22
C ASP A 252 14.26 37.60 0.98
N GLY A 253 15.61 37.73 0.96
CA GLY A 253 16.29 38.45 -0.13
C GLY A 253 17.52 39.31 0.20
N ARG A 254 18.67 38.89 -0.36
CA ARG A 254 19.82 39.67 -0.89
C ARG A 254 21.14 39.76 -0.09
N PHE A 255 22.15 39.12 -0.68
CA PHE A 255 23.58 39.49 -0.87
C PHE A 255 24.15 40.72 -0.12
N VAL A 256 25.30 40.58 0.56
CA VAL A 256 26.62 41.18 0.22
C VAL A 256 27.77 40.41 0.93
N PHE A 257 28.93 40.37 0.24
CA PHE A 257 30.28 39.87 0.57
C PHE A 257 30.88 40.23 1.94
N GLY A 258 31.91 39.46 2.34
CA GLY A 258 32.92 39.86 3.32
C GLY A 258 34.00 38.78 3.53
N GLU A 259 35.10 38.89 2.80
CA GLU A 259 36.38 38.20 3.06
C GLU A 259 36.99 38.65 4.40
N THR A 260 37.58 37.71 5.12
CA THR A 260 39.00 37.73 5.58
C THR A 260 39.42 36.31 5.91
#